data_AF-A0A940VQE7-F1
#
_entry.id   AF-A0A940VQE7-F1
#
_cell.length_a   1.000
_cell.length_b   1.000
_cell.length_c   1.000
_cell.angle_alpha   90.00
_cell.angle_beta   90.00
_cell.angle_gamma   90.00
#
_symmetry.space_group_name_H-M   'P 1'
#
loop_
_entity.id
_entity.type
_entity.pdbx_description
1 polymer ?
#
loop_
_entity_poly.entity_id
_entity_poly.type
_entity_poly.pdbx_seq_one_letter_code
_entity_poly.pdbx_strand_id
1 'polypeptide(L)' 'MPLNLNSTIMKQVVDVLEKAITRTRKSPHEIINTLSNLHPELLFTPEDWEQLSQETKDGIINRVRKTLESLT' A
#
# COMPACT_ATOMS: atom_id res chain seq x y z
N MET A 1 14.73 9.08 -3.50
CA MET A 1 14.72 8.58 -2.10
C MET A 1 14.26 7.13 -2.13
N PRO A 2 14.94 6.20 -1.45
CA PRO A 2 14.41 4.84 -1.31
C PRO A 2 13.12 4.92 -0.50
N LEU A 3 12.01 4.51 -1.10
CA LEU A 3 10.72 4.42 -0.42
C LEU A 3 10.83 3.26 0.58
N ASN A 4 10.88 3.59 1.87
CA ASN A 4 10.95 2.59 2.94
C ASN A 4 9.52 2.12 3.25
N LEU A 5 8.98 1.32 2.33
CA LEU A 5 7.62 0.81 2.44
C LEU A 5 7.56 -0.32 3.45
N ASN A 6 6.50 -0.32 4.23
CA ASN A 6 6.22 -1.41 5.15
C ASN A 6 6.01 -2.71 4.35
N SER A 7 6.99 -3.61 4.43
CA SER A 7 7.00 -4.86 3.67
C SER A 7 5.83 -5.78 4.02
N THR A 8 5.29 -5.68 5.24
CA THR A 8 4.13 -6.46 5.68
C THR A 8 2.88 -6.00 4.94
N ILE A 9 2.65 -4.69 4.86
CA ILE A 9 1.53 -4.13 4.12
C ILE A 9 1.65 -4.45 2.64
N MET A 10 2.84 -4.19 2.05
CA MET A 10 3.10 -4.46 0.64
C MET A 10 2.85 -5.92 0.27
N LYS A 11 3.24 -6.88 1.13
CA LYS A 11 2.93 -8.30 0.92
C LYS A 11 1.44 -8.60 0.91
N GLN A 12 0.64 -7.94 1.75
CA GLN A 12 -0.80 -8.15 1.78
C GLN A 12 -1.52 -7.56 0.56
N VAL A 13 -1.00 -6.48 0.01
CA VAL A 13 -1.61 -5.80 -1.15
C VAL A 13 -0.93 -6.13 -2.48
N VAL A 14 0.10 -6.99 -2.48
CA VAL A 14 0.92 -7.30 -3.68
C VAL A 14 0.06 -7.82 -4.84
N ASP A 15 -0.92 -8.68 -4.57
CA ASP A 15 -1.82 -9.23 -5.58
C ASP A 15 -2.63 -8.14 -6.29
N VAL A 16 -3.12 -7.16 -5.53
CA VAL A 16 -3.90 -6.03 -6.07
C VAL A 16 -2.99 -5.01 -6.73
N LEU A 17 -1.78 -4.82 -6.21
CA LEU A 17 -0.76 -3.98 -6.81
C LEU A 17 -0.36 -4.52 -8.19
N GLU A 18 -0.13 -5.83 -8.32
CA GLU A 18 0.18 -6.48 -9.60
C GLU A 18 -0.96 -6.30 -10.60
N LYS A 19 -2.22 -6.46 -10.16
CA LYS A 19 -3.39 -6.21 -10.99
C LYS A 19 -3.50 -4.76 -11.43
N ALA A 20 -3.25 -3.81 -10.53
CA ALA A 20 -3.24 -2.39 -10.84
C ALA A 20 -2.13 -2.06 -11.83
N ILE A 21 -0.90 -2.57 -11.65
CA ILE A 21 0.21 -2.38 -12.60
C ILE A 21 -0.13 -2.97 -13.97
N THR A 22 -0.78 -4.13 -14.01
CA THR A 22 -1.09 -4.82 -15.26
C THR A 22 -2.22 -4.14 -16.03
N ARG A 23 -3.24 -3.63 -15.31
CA ARG A 23 -4.41 -3.01 -15.94
C ARG A 23 -4.23 -1.52 -16.19
N THR A 24 -3.46 -0.83 -15.37
CA THR A 24 -3.12 0.57 -15.60
C THR A 24 -1.88 0.67 -16.47
N ARG A 25 -1.84 1.64 -17.40
CA ARG A 25 -0.61 1.99 -18.12
C ARG A 25 0.39 2.77 -17.25
N LYS A 26 0.21 2.79 -15.92
CA LYS A 26 1.05 3.54 -14.99
C LYS A 26 2.25 2.70 -14.58
N SER A 27 3.37 3.37 -14.38
CA SER A 27 4.56 2.68 -13.87
C SER A 27 4.33 2.23 -12.43
N PRO A 28 4.92 1.10 -11.98
CA PRO A 28 4.87 0.65 -10.58
C PRO A 28 5.26 1.78 -9.61
N HIS A 29 6.27 2.57 -9.98
CA HIS A 29 6.71 3.73 -9.21
C HIS A 29 5.61 4.80 -9.06
N GLU A 30 4.82 5.08 -10.08
CA GLU A 30 3.73 6.07 -9.98
C GLU A 30 2.61 5.58 -9.06
N ILE A 31 2.29 4.29 -9.13
CA ILE A 31 1.27 3.67 -8.28
C ILE A 31 1.74 3.69 -6.83
N ILE A 32 2.98 3.26 -6.57
CA ILE A 32 3.58 3.29 -5.23
C ILE A 32 3.68 4.73 -4.71
N ASN A 33 4.05 5.70 -5.56
CA ASN A 33 4.13 7.10 -5.15
C ASN A 33 2.73 7.66 -4.82
N THR A 34 1.71 7.31 -5.61
CA THR A 34 0.31 7.68 -5.34
C THR A 34 -0.15 7.06 -4.02
N LEU A 35 0.15 5.78 -3.82
CA LEU A 35 -0.16 5.06 -2.59
C LEU A 35 0.53 5.68 -1.38
N SER A 36 1.81 6.00 -1.47
CA SER A 36 2.58 6.58 -0.36
C SER A 36 2.12 8.00 -0.01
N ASN A 37 1.59 8.75 -0.99
CA ASN A 37 1.00 10.07 -0.75
C ASN A 37 -0.40 9.97 -0.12
N LEU A 38 -1.20 8.98 -0.52
CA LEU A 38 -2.57 8.81 0.00
C LEU A 38 -2.62 8.06 1.33
N HIS A 39 -1.67 7.16 1.55
CA HIS A 39 -1.58 6.30 2.73
C HIS A 39 -0.19 6.41 3.33
N PRO A 40 0.08 7.48 4.12
CA PRO A 40 1.36 7.62 4.82
C PRO A 40 1.62 6.48 5.80
N GLU A 41 0.59 5.71 6.18
CA GLU A 41 0.71 4.49 6.97
C GLU A 41 1.54 3.40 6.27
N LEU A 42 1.70 3.47 4.94
CA LEU A 42 2.62 2.61 4.20
C LEU A 42 4.10 2.87 4.52
N LEU A 43 4.41 4.03 5.08
CA LEU A 43 5.75 4.42 5.51
C LEU A 43 5.98 4.11 6.99
N PHE A 44 5.00 3.55 7.69
CA PHE A 44 5.17 3.14 9.08
C PHE A 44 6.25 2.08 9.17
N THR A 45 7.11 2.25 10.16
CA THR A 45 8.10 1.23 10.48
C THR A 45 7.39 -0.06 10.88
N PRO A 46 8.08 -1.22 10.78
CA PRO A 46 7.52 -2.47 11.27
C PRO A 46 7.08 -2.37 12.74
N GLU A 47 7.83 -1.64 13.56
CA GLU A 47 7.54 -1.43 14.98
C GLU A 47 6.25 -0.62 15.18
N ASP A 48 6.10 0.51 14.49
CA ASP A 48 4.87 1.32 14.52
C ASP A 48 3.67 0.48 14.06
N TRP A 49 3.85 -0.30 12.99
CA TRP A 49 2.81 -1.19 12.49
C TRP A 49 2.44 -2.23 13.54
N GLU A 50 3.40 -2.88 14.19
CA GLU A 50 3.10 -3.88 15.23
C GLU A 50 2.31 -3.31 16.40
N GLN A 51 2.56 -2.06 16.79
CA GLN A 51 1.82 -1.37 17.85
C GLN A 51 0.35 -1.06 17.49
N LEU A 52 -0.02 -1.07 16.21
CA LEU A 52 -1.41 -0.85 15.82
C LEU A 52 -2.30 -2.05 16.16
N SER A 53 -3.53 -1.74 16.58
CA SER A 53 -4.59 -2.73 16.73
C SER A 53 -4.89 -3.44 15.41
N GLN A 54 -5.30 -4.70 15.50
CA GLN A 54 -5.60 -5.50 14.32
C GLN A 54 -6.74 -4.91 13.46
N GLU A 55 -7.74 -4.29 14.07
CA GLU A 55 -8.80 -3.54 13.37
C GLU A 55 -8.24 -2.37 12.55
N THR A 56 -7.29 -1.62 13.11
CA THR A 56 -6.64 -0.50 12.42
C THR A 56 -5.79 -1.00 11.25
N LYS A 57 -5.02 -2.08 11.47
CA LYS A 57 -4.24 -2.74 10.42
C LYS A 57 -5.15 -3.13 9.25
N ASP A 58 -6.26 -3.83 9.54
CA ASP A 58 -7.21 -4.26 8.52
C ASP A 58 -7.84 -3.07 7.78
N GLY A 59 -8.20 -2.01 8.50
CA GLY A 59 -8.69 -0.76 7.92
C GLY A 59 -7.71 -0.12 6.94
N ILE A 60 -6.42 -0.07 7.30
CA ILE A 60 -5.36 0.46 6.42
C ILE A 60 -5.20 -0.42 5.19
N ILE A 61 -5.08 -1.75 5.35
CA ILE A 61 -4.99 -2.69 4.22
C ILE A 61 -6.18 -2.51 3.27
N ASN A 62 -7.39 -2.43 3.81
CA ASN A 62 -8.61 -2.29 3.01
C ASN A 62 -8.65 -0.95 2.26
N ARG A 63 -8.19 0.15 2.88
CA ARG A 63 -8.09 1.47 2.22
C ARG A 63 -7.07 1.48 1.08
N VAL A 64 -5.89 0.91 1.33
CA VAL A 64 -4.84 0.75 0.31
C VAL A 64 -5.35 -0.09 -0.85
N ARG A 65 -6.03 -1.21 -0.54
CA ARG A 65 -6.64 -2.10 -1.52
C ARG A 65 -7.68 -1.37 -2.38
N LYS A 66 -8.63 -0.67 -1.76
CA LYS A 66 -9.64 0.13 -2.48
C LYS A 66 -9.02 1.20 -3.37
N THR A 67 -7.92 1.80 -2.92
CA THR A 67 -7.20 2.80 -3.71
C THR A 67 -6.57 2.17 -4.94
N LEU A 68 -5.92 1.01 -4.79
CA LEU A 68 -5.38 0.24 -5.92
C LEU A 68 -6.49 -0.21 -6.88
N GLU A 69 -7.58 -0.77 -6.36
CA GLU A 69 -8.73 -1.17 -7.17
C GLU A 69 -9.36 0.02 -7.91
N SER A 70 -9.41 1.21 -7.29
CA SER A 70 -9.89 2.42 -7.95
C SER A 70 -8.95 2.97 -9.02
N LEU A 71 -7.65 2.64 -8.96
CA LEU A 71 -6.70 3.00 -10.01
C LEU A 71 -6.84 2.08 -11.23
N THR A 72 -7.37 0.88 -11.03
CA THR A 72 -7.44 -0.24 -11.97
C THR A 72 -8.61 -0.11 -12.95
#